data_AF-A0A7Z2PYB0-F1
#
_entry.id   AF-A0A7Z2PYB0-F1
#
_cell.length_a   1.000
_cell.length_b   1.000
_cell.length_c   1.000
_cell.angle_alpha   90.00
_cell.angle_beta   90.00
_cell.angle_gamma   90.00
#
_symmetry.space_group_name_H-M   'P 1'
#
loop_
_entity.id
_entity.type
_entity.pdbx_description
1 polymer ?
#
loop_
_entity_poly.entity_id
_entity_poly.type
_entity_poly.pdbx_seq_one_letter_code
_entity_poly.pdbx_strand_id
1 'polypeptide(L)'
;MNQPEALDSDIRALQQWLRAAWQQLGDPALTAFARRELRNQMKQCSVDLRACLQRAAEQPSEPARPPLPAHSRPELRILSW
;
A
#
# COMPACT_ATOMS: atom_id res chain seq x y z
N MET A 1 -7.65 -14.24 2.40
CA MET A 1 -6.85 -13.07 2.81
C MET A 1 -6.47 -12.34 1.54
N ASN A 2 -6.92 -11.11 1.38
CA ASN A 2 -6.72 -10.37 0.14
C ASN A 2 -5.27 -9.85 0.12
N GLN A 3 -4.56 -10.07 -0.99
CA GLN A 3 -3.23 -9.48 -1.26
C GLN A 3 -3.04 -8.01 -0.79
N PRO A 4 -4.02 -7.09 -0.92
CA PRO A 4 -3.90 -5.73 -0.39
C PRO A 4 -3.72 -5.65 1.13
N GLU A 5 -4.37 -6.51 1.91
CA GLU A 5 -4.33 -6.46 3.39
C GLU A 5 -2.95 -6.85 3.94
N ALA A 6 -2.30 -7.82 3.27
CA ALA A 6 -0.93 -8.23 3.61
C ALA A 6 0.09 -7.12 3.27
N LEU A 7 -0.06 -6.47 2.11
CA LEU A 7 0.78 -5.35 1.70
C LEU A 7 0.66 -4.15 2.65
N ASP A 8 -0.57 -3.80 3.07
CA ASP A 8 -0.78 -2.72 4.04
C ASP A 8 -0.17 -3.03 5.42
N SER A 9 -0.25 -4.28 5.87
CA SER A 9 0.40 -4.72 7.10
C SER A 9 1.92 -4.63 7.02
N ASP A 10 2.51 -5.08 5.91
CA ASP A 10 3.96 -5.02 5.66
C ASP A 10 4.46 -3.58 5.56
N ILE A 11 3.71 -2.69 4.92
CA ILE A 11 4.02 -1.25 4.86
C ILE A 11 4.05 -0.65 6.27
N ARG A 12 3.06 -0.96 7.11
CA ARG A 12 3.01 -0.48 8.50
C ARG A 12 4.18 -1.02 9.32
N ALA A 13 4.52 -2.29 9.16
CA ALA A 13 5.67 -2.90 9.83
C ALA A 13 6.99 -2.21 9.42
N LEU A 14 7.20 -1.96 8.13
CA LEU A 14 8.37 -1.25 7.61
C LEU A 14 8.45 0.20 8.11
N GLN A 15 7.32 0.90 8.18
CA GLN A 15 7.25 2.26 8.76
C GLN A 15 7.61 2.27 10.26
N GLN A 16 7.06 1.31 11.02
CA GLN A 16 7.35 1.15 12.44
C GLN A 16 8.86 0.87 12.66
N TRP A 17 9.42 -0.02 11.83
CA TRP A 17 10.84 -0.33 11.86
C TRP A 17 11.72 0.88 11.55
N LEU A 18 11.39 1.65 10.50
CA LEU A 18 12.09 2.90 10.16
C LEU A 18 12.05 3.89 11.32
N ARG A 19 10.91 4.04 11.98
CA ARG A 19 10.75 4.94 13.13
C ARG A 19 11.61 4.52 14.32
N ALA A 20 11.67 3.22 14.61
CA ALA A 20 12.55 2.68 15.64
C ALA A 20 14.03 2.89 15.29
N ALA A 21 14.42 2.66 14.02
CA ALA A 21 15.78 2.90 13.54
C ALA A 21 16.18 4.38 13.65
N TRP A 22 15.27 5.33 13.37
CA TRP A 22 15.52 6.75 13.59
C TRP A 22 15.76 7.08 15.08
N GLN A 23 15.03 6.46 15.99
CA GLN A 23 15.26 6.64 17.43
C GLN A 23 16.62 6.05 17.85
N GLN A 24 16.96 4.86 17.35
CA GLN A 24 18.26 4.26 17.61
C GLN A 24 19.40 5.10 17.05
N LEU A 25 19.24 5.76 15.91
CA LEU A 25 20.24 6.68 15.37
C LEU A 25 20.59 7.82 16.35
N GLY A 26 19.66 8.22 17.21
CA GLY A 26 19.88 9.22 18.26
C GLY A 26 20.70 8.71 19.44
N ASP A 27 20.88 7.40 19.57
CA ASP A 27 21.60 6.78 20.68
C ASP A 27 23.11 7.11 20.62
N PRO A 28 23.67 7.73 21.67
CA PRO A 28 25.11 7.98 21.75
C PRO A 28 25.93 6.69 21.93
N ALA A 29 25.33 5.57 22.34
CA ALA A 29 26.01 4.28 22.47
C ALA A 29 26.33 3.62 21.11
N LEU A 30 25.74 4.11 20.00
CA LEU A 30 26.03 3.60 18.66
C LEU A 30 27.39 4.05 18.17
N THR A 31 28.21 3.06 17.78
CA THR A 31 29.46 3.30 17.06
C THR A 31 29.20 4.01 15.73
N ALA A 32 30.19 4.76 15.24
CA ALA A 32 30.10 5.45 13.95
C ALA A 32 29.82 4.47 12.79
N PHE A 33 30.36 3.25 12.87
CA PHE A 33 30.09 2.16 11.93
C PHE A 33 28.63 1.73 11.99
N ALA A 34 28.11 1.36 13.16
CA ALA A 34 26.73 0.92 13.33
C ALA A 34 25.72 2.01 12.90
N ARG A 35 26.02 3.29 13.15
CA ARG A 35 25.22 4.42 12.69
C ARG A 35 25.19 4.57 11.16
N ARG A 36 26.28 4.20 10.48
CA ARG A 36 26.39 4.23 9.02
C ARG A 36 25.70 3.02 8.40
N GLU A 37 25.87 1.85 9.00
CA GLU A 37 25.18 0.61 8.65
C GLU A 37 23.66 0.78 8.76
N LEU A 38 23.18 1.37 9.86
CA LEU A 38 21.76 1.63 10.09
C LEU A 38 21.19 2.57 9.03
N ARG A 39 21.90 3.66 8.71
CA ARG A 39 21.50 4.58 7.62
C ARG A 39 21.46 3.90 6.26
N ASN A 40 22.43 3.04 5.96
CA ASN A 40 22.44 2.29 4.70
C ASN A 40 21.23 1.35 4.60
N GLN A 41 20.95 0.59 5.67
CA GLN A 41 19.78 -0.28 5.74
C GLN A 41 18.46 0.49 5.61
N MET A 42 18.34 1.64 6.28
CA MET A 42 17.17 2.52 6.16
C MET A 42 16.99 3.03 4.73
N LYS A 43 18.09 3.41 4.06
CA LYS A 43 18.04 3.86 2.66
C LYS A 43 17.58 2.72 1.74
N GLN A 44 18.12 1.52 1.89
CA GLN A 44 17.72 0.35 1.12
C GLN A 44 16.24 -0.01 1.35
N CYS A 45 15.82 -0.11 2.61
CA CYS A 45 14.42 -0.35 2.96
C CYS A 45 13.48 0.70 2.36
N SER A 46 13.88 1.97 2.32
CA SER A 46 13.06 3.03 1.72
C SER A 46 12.92 2.90 0.20
N VAL A 47 13.98 2.43 -0.48
CA VAL A 47 13.96 2.18 -1.93
C VAL A 47 13.07 0.97 -2.23
N ASP A 48 13.21 -0.10 -1.45
CA ASP A 48 12.41 -1.32 -1.61
C ASP A 48 10.93 -1.05 -1.31
N LEU A 49 10.61 -0.29 -0.27
CA LEU A 49 9.24 0.15 0.03
C LEU A 49 8.65 0.94 -1.14
N ARG A 50 9.41 1.89 -1.70
CA ARG A 50 8.95 2.67 -2.86
C ARG A 50 8.73 1.78 -4.08
N ALA A 51 9.60 0.81 -4.33
CA ALA A 51 9.45 -0.13 -5.44
C ALA A 51 8.22 -1.04 -5.26
N CYS A 52 7.92 -1.48 -4.04
CA CYS A 52 6.71 -2.24 -3.72
C CYS A 52 5.45 -1.39 -3.89
N LEU A 53 5.45 -0.15 -3.38
CA LEU A 53 4.34 0.79 -3.54
C LEU A 53 4.09 1.15 -5.00
N GLN A 54 5.16 1.35 -5.77
CA GLN A 54 5.06 1.62 -7.20
C GLN A 54 4.49 0.42 -7.95
N ARG A 55 4.93 -0.80 -7.65
CA ARG A 55 4.33 -2.02 -8.20
C ARG A 55 2.86 -2.19 -7.81
N ALA A 56 2.48 -1.82 -6.59
CA ALA A 56 1.09 -1.82 -6.15
C ALA A 56 0.25 -0.73 -6.84
N ALA A 57 0.83 0.43 -7.15
CA ALA A 57 0.17 1.50 -7.90
C ALA A 57 0.08 1.22 -9.41
N GLU A 58 1.05 0.48 -9.95
CA GLU A 58 1.07 0.01 -11.35
C GLU A 58 0.18 -1.21 -11.59
N GLN A 59 -0.20 -1.95 -10.54
CA GLN A 59 -1.34 -2.86 -10.66
C GLN A 59 -2.56 -2.00 -11.00
N PRO A 60 -3.12 -2.13 -12.22
CA PRO A 60 -4.38 -1.48 -12.52
C PRO A 60 -5.33 -2.01 -11.47
N SER A 61 -5.92 -1.11 -10.67
CA SER A 61 -7.18 -1.43 -10.02
C SER A 61 -8.06 -1.94 -11.14
N GLU A 62 -8.25 -3.25 -11.19
CA GLU A 62 -9.18 -3.88 -12.11
C GLU A 62 -10.45 -3.05 -11.97
N PRO A 63 -10.93 -2.37 -13.04
CA PRO A 63 -12.13 -1.58 -12.90
C PRO A 63 -13.17 -2.58 -12.42
N ALA A 64 -13.65 -2.38 -11.18
CA ALA A 64 -14.73 -3.16 -10.63
C ALA A 64 -15.78 -3.25 -11.72
N ARG A 65 -15.94 -4.46 -12.28
CA ARG A 65 -16.86 -4.70 -13.40
C ARG A 65 -18.15 -3.94 -13.05
N PRO A 66 -18.62 -2.99 -13.88
CA PRO A 66 -19.94 -2.43 -13.64
C PRO A 66 -20.91 -3.62 -13.68
N PRO A 67 -21.72 -3.87 -12.63
CA PRO A 67 -22.73 -4.89 -12.71
C PRO A 67 -23.83 -4.36 -13.64
N LEU A 68 -23.76 -4.83 -14.89
CA LEU A 68 -24.83 -4.97 -15.88
C LEU A 68 -25.54 -3.69 -16.39
N PRO A 69 -25.98 -3.68 -17.66
CA PRO A 69 -26.66 -2.53 -18.26
C PRO A 69 -28.05 -2.32 -17.64
N ALA A 70 -28.37 -1.03 -17.52
CA ALA A 70 -29.69 -0.38 -17.43
C ALA A 70 -30.87 -1.26 -17.02
N HIS A 71 -31.50 -0.89 -15.90
CA HIS A 71 -32.93 -1.17 -15.68
C HIS A 71 -33.69 -0.83 -16.97
N SER A 72 -34.08 -1.87 -17.72
CA SER A 72 -35.06 -1.76 -18.78
C SER A 72 -36.34 -1.26 -18.14
N ARG A 73 -36.69 -0.01 -18.47
CA ARG A 73 -37.97 0.62 -18.16
C ARG A 73 -39.06 -0.42 -18.48
N PRO A 74 -39.88 -0.87 -17.52
CA PRO A 74 -41.02 -1.70 -17.88
C PRO A 74 -41.94 -0.81 -18.74
N GLU A 75 -42.16 -1.20 -20.00
CA GLU A 75 -43.23 -0.61 -20.79
C GLU A 75 -44.55 -0.93 -20.07
N LEU A 76 -45.03 0.04 -19.29
CA LEU A 76 -46.39 0.03 -18.77
C LEU A 76 -47.30 0.20 -19.97
N ARG A 77 -47.76 -0.94 -20.53
CA ARG A 77 -48.89 -0.96 -21.46
C ARG A 77 -50.13 -0.53 -20.69
N ILE A 78 -50.49 0.75 -20.82
CA ILE A 78 -51.76 1.26 -20.34
C ILE A 78 -52.82 0.75 -21.33
N LEU A 79 -53.63 -0.22 -20.89
CA LEU A 79 -54.87 -0.59 -21.57
C LEU A 79 -55.92 0.49 -21.22
N SER A 80 -56.10 1.46 -22.10
CA SER A 80 -57.27 2.34 -22.07
C SER A 80 -58.40 1.70 -22.89
N TRP A 81 -59.54 1.47 -22.24
CA TRP A 81 -60.82 1.10 -22.83
C TRP A 81 -61.55 2.33 -23.36
#